data_AF-A0AAE0PF30-F1
#
_entry.id   AF-A0AAE0PF30-F1
#
_cell.length_a   1.000
_cell.length_b   1.000
_cell.length_c   1.000
_cell.angle_alpha   90.00
_cell.angle_beta   90.00
_cell.angle_gamma   90.00
#
_symmetry.space_group_name_H-M   'P 1'
#
loop_
_entity.id
_entity.type
_entity.pdbx_description
1 polymer ?
#
loop_
_entity_poly.entity_id
_entity_poly.type
_entity_poly.pdbx_seq_one_letter_code
_entity_poly.pdbx_strand_id
1 'polypeptide(L)' 'PSHHAVGSCRMGSRKDGVAVVDTQGCVLGGVESLRISSIRVLCRCCRLGKPMSTVYAIAEKLSDAIV' A
#
# COMPACT_ATOMS: atom_id res chain seq x y z
N PRO A 1 -3.19 -2.11 23.25
CA PRO A 1 -2.51 -1.90 21.93
C PRO A 1 -3.50 -1.21 20.99
N SER A 2 -3.06 -0.28 20.13
CA SER A 2 -3.96 0.52 19.27
C SER A 2 -4.42 -0.17 17.98
N HIS A 3 -4.11 -1.46 17.76
CA HIS A 3 -4.57 -2.27 16.61
C HIS A 3 -4.40 -1.63 15.20
N HIS A 4 -3.38 -0.78 15.01
CA HIS A 4 -3.09 -0.09 13.74
C HIS A 4 -1.80 -0.62 13.08
N ALA A 5 -1.76 -1.91 12.75
CA ALA A 5 -0.61 -2.49 12.06
C ALA A 5 -0.59 -2.07 10.57
N VAL A 6 0.52 -1.48 10.11
CA VAL A 6 0.68 -0.97 8.73
C VAL A 6 2.09 -1.23 8.21
N GLY A 7 2.29 -1.11 6.89
CA GLY A 7 3.62 -0.99 6.27
C GLY A 7 4.41 -2.27 6.01
N SER A 8 3.83 -3.46 6.20
CA SER A 8 4.51 -4.73 5.89
C SER A 8 4.78 -4.96 4.40
N CYS A 9 4.01 -4.31 3.52
CA CYS A 9 4.11 -4.44 2.05
C CYS A 9 4.31 -3.07 1.42
N ARG A 10 5.26 -2.30 1.94
CA ARG A 10 5.44 -0.87 1.65
C ARG A 10 5.50 -0.54 0.15
N MET A 11 4.74 0.47 -0.22
CA MET A 11 4.77 1.10 -1.54
C MET A 11 6.01 1.99 -1.69
N GLY A 12 6.66 1.92 -2.85
CA GLY A 12 7.83 2.73 -3.17
C GLY A 12 8.12 2.77 -4.67
N SER A 13 9.22 3.42 -5.03
CA SER A 13 9.70 3.46 -6.41
C SER A 13 10.32 2.12 -6.79
N ARG A 14 10.31 1.75 -8.08
CA ARG A 14 11.04 0.56 -8.58
C ARG A 14 12.53 0.57 -8.28
N LYS A 15 13.10 1.73 -7.97
CA LYS A 15 14.51 1.90 -7.57
C LYS A 15 14.73 1.76 -6.05
N ASP A 16 13.66 1.72 -5.27
CA ASP A 16 13.73 1.55 -3.82
C ASP A 16 13.90 0.06 -3.50
N GLY A 17 15.09 -0.34 -3.03
CA GLY A 17 15.43 -1.74 -2.79
C GLY A 17 14.66 -2.41 -1.65
N VAL A 18 13.84 -1.67 -0.91
CA VAL A 18 13.01 -2.18 0.20
C VAL A 18 11.50 -2.05 -0.09
N ALA A 19 11.12 -1.58 -1.28
CA ALA A 19 9.72 -1.48 -1.69
C ALA A 19 9.20 -2.84 -2.14
N VAL A 20 7.99 -3.18 -1.70
CA VAL A 20 7.29 -4.42 -2.06
C VAL A 20 6.30 -4.19 -3.19
N VAL A 21 5.76 -2.97 -3.31
CA VAL A 21 4.80 -2.62 -4.38
C VAL A 21 5.13 -1.27 -5.02
N ASP A 22 4.78 -1.12 -6.29
CA ASP A 22 4.84 0.15 -7.02
C ASP A 22 3.67 1.08 -6.63
N THR A 23 3.73 2.33 -7.09
CA THR A 23 2.68 3.35 -6.95
C THR A 23 1.29 2.94 -7.45
N GLN A 24 1.20 1.95 -8.34
CA GLN A 24 -0.07 1.37 -8.80
C GLN A 24 -0.50 0.10 -8.03
N GLY A 25 0.19 -0.24 -6.93
CA GLY A 25 -0.10 -1.41 -6.10
C GLY A 25 0.39 -2.73 -6.68
N CYS A 26 1.11 -2.72 -7.80
CA CYS A 26 1.72 -3.90 -8.42
C CYS A 26 2.91 -4.40 -7.61
N VAL A 27 3.03 -5.72 -7.43
CA VAL A 27 4.13 -6.32 -6.67
C VAL A 27 5.46 -6.16 -7.41
N LEU A 28 6.46 -5.67 -6.70
CA LEU A 28 7.85 -5.59 -7.14
C LEU A 28 8.55 -6.88 -6.70
N GLY A 29 9.08 -7.66 -7.64
CA GLY A 29 9.69 -8.96 -7.34
C GLY A 29 9.49 -10.07 -8.38
N GLY A 30 9.10 -9.73 -9.62
CA GLY A 30 9.02 -10.68 -10.73
C GLY A 30 7.67 -11.41 -10.86
N VAL A 31 6.65 -11.02 -10.10
CA VAL A 31 5.29 -11.54 -10.25
C VAL A 31 4.45 -10.56 -11.08
N GLU A 32 3.89 -11.05 -12.18
CA GLU A 32 2.99 -10.28 -13.03
C GLU A 32 1.53 -10.49 -12.59
N SER A 33 0.67 -9.49 -12.83
CA SER A 33 -0.77 -9.54 -12.53
C SER A 33 -1.19 -9.68 -11.06
N LEU A 34 -0.28 -9.47 -10.09
CA LEU A 34 -0.62 -9.43 -8.66
C LEU A 34 -0.54 -8.01 -8.11
N ARG A 35 -1.61 -7.57 -7.44
CA ARG A 35 -1.70 -6.26 -6.78
C ARG A 35 -2.14 -6.38 -5.34
N ILE A 36 -1.66 -5.48 -4.50
CA ILE A 36 -2.02 -5.40 -3.08
C ILE A 36 -2.76 -4.08 -2.82
N SER A 37 -4.03 -4.16 -2.43
CA SER A 37 -4.84 -2.99 -2.04
C SER A 37 -5.23 -3.10 -0.57
N SER A 38 -4.37 -2.61 0.32
CA SER A 38 -4.59 -2.69 1.77
C SER A 38 -3.71 -1.68 2.53
N ILE A 39 -4.00 -1.43 3.81
CA ILE A 39 -3.19 -0.58 4.69
C ILE A 39 -1.71 -1.03 4.81
N ARG A 40 -1.42 -2.29 4.45
CA ARG A 40 -0.06 -2.83 4.42
C ARG A 40 0.85 -2.13 3.42
N VAL A 41 0.29 -1.50 2.37
CA VAL A 41 1.06 -0.74 1.38
C VAL A 41 1.48 0.64 1.87
N LEU A 42 0.91 1.09 2.98
CA LEU A 42 1.17 2.42 3.53
C LEU A 42 2.64 2.55 3.96
N CYS A 43 3.36 3.49 3.35
CA CYS A 43 4.78 3.71 3.56
C CYS A 43 5.12 4.22 4.97
N ARG A 44 4.23 5.01 5.59
CA ARG A 44 4.34 5.44 6.98
C ARG A 44 2.95 5.51 7.60
N CYS A 45 2.85 5.06 8.85
CA CYS A 45 1.62 5.20 9.64
C CYS A 45 1.23 6.68 9.71
N CYS A 46 -0.03 7.00 9.38
CA CYS A 46 -0.55 8.36 9.56
C CYS A 46 -0.37 8.76 11.04
N ARG A 47 0.34 9.87 11.28
CA ARG A 47 0.71 10.32 12.63
C ARG A 47 -0.49 10.68 13.53
N LEU A 48 -1.68 10.90 12.95
CA LEU A 48 -2.86 11.36 13.68
C LEU A 48 -4.08 10.53 13.27
N GLY A 49 -4.71 9.86 14.23
CA GLY A 49 -6.03 9.23 14.07
C GLY A 49 -6.03 7.73 13.75
N LYS A 50 -7.24 7.20 13.54
CA LYS A 50 -7.46 5.82 13.10
C LYS A 50 -7.22 5.71 11.59
N PRO A 51 -6.49 4.70 11.10
CA PRO A 51 -6.09 4.60 9.69
C PRO A 51 -7.24 4.20 8.75
N MET A 52 -8.45 3.98 9.28
CA MET A 52 -9.57 3.42 8.53
C MET A 52 -9.98 4.28 7.34
N SER A 53 -10.02 5.61 7.50
CA SER A 53 -10.28 6.52 6.38
C SER A 53 -9.21 6.41 5.29
N THR A 54 -7.95 6.22 5.67
CA THR A 54 -6.85 6.04 4.73
C THR A 54 -6.95 4.71 3.98
N VAL A 55 -7.48 3.65 4.62
CA VAL A 55 -7.75 2.37 3.93
C VAL A 55 -8.72 2.58 2.78
N TYR A 56 -9.85 3.26 3.04
CA TYR A 56 -10.86 3.50 2.01
C TYR A 56 -10.32 4.35 0.86
N ALA A 57 -9.59 5.44 1.16
CA ALA A 57 -9.00 6.28 0.13
C ALA A 57 -7.99 5.54 -0.76
N ILE A 58 -7.19 4.63 -0.18
CA ILE A 58 -6.25 3.80 -0.95
C ILE A 58 -6.99 2.76 -1.78
N ALA A 59 -8.03 2.13 -1.21
CA ALA A 59 -8.83 1.15 -1.92
C ALA A 59 -9.50 1.79 -3.15
N GLU A 60 -10.09 2.97 -3.00
CA GLU A 60 -10.72 3.72 -4.08
C GLU A 60 -9.70 4.09 -5.16
N LYS A 61 -8.55 4.67 -4.77
CA LYS A 61 -7.50 5.04 -5.72
C LYS A 61 -6.91 3.86 -6.48
N LEU A 62 -6.72 2.71 -5.82
CA LEU A 62 -6.21 1.50 -6.47
C LEU A 62 -7.29 0.81 -7.31
N SER A 63 -8.56 0.96 -6.97
CA SER A 63 -9.66 0.44 -7.81
C SER A 63 -9.74 1.18 -9.14
N ASP A 64 -9.55 2.50 -9.14
CA ASP A 64 -9.43 3.30 -10.36
C ASP A 64 -8.25 2.83 -11.24
N ALA A 65 -7.12 2.48 -10.63
CA ALA A 65 -5.96 1.97 -11.37
C ALA A 65 -6.14 0.55 -11.93
N ILE A 66 -7.16 -0.21 -11.52
CA ILE A 66 -7.45 -1.56 -12.02
C ILE A 66 -8.30 -1.52 -13.29
N VAL A 67 -9.19 -0.53 -13.40
CA VAL A 67 -10.07 -0.31 -14.56
C VAL A 67 -9.28 0.32 -15.71
#